data_AF-A0AAW2EZJ0-F1
#
_entry.id   AF-A0AAW2EZJ0-F1
#
_cell.length_a   1.000
_cell.length_b   1.000
_cell.length_c   1.000
_cell.angle_alpha   90.00
_cell.angle_beta   90.00
_cell.angle_gamma   90.00
#
_symmetry.space_group_name_H-M   'P 1'
#
loop_
_entity.id
_entity.type
_entity.pdbx_description
1 polymer ?
#
loop_
_entity_poly.entity_id
_entity_poly.type
_entity_poly.pdbx_seq_one_letter_code
_entity_poly.pdbx_strand_id
1 'polypeptide(L)'
;MKNIQAALLPLTITMFLCGFAVFPFHYSQSCLKFYINNCYVFYILISWLVFVCIVLKTRTFLLNHQLDFPTIIFPAIFFAMLSLPISIYFNKKFNNCLVKLHVLNNTLEKLGISNNYAKLRIQTTGLVIGWIVLRLVTDSTDGLWYLKHFHTFTKAIILPFIINHAGHINMLYDFVYMLLLRFVIILLSNKYVLI
;
A
#
# COMPACT_ATOMS: atom_id res chain seq x y z
N MET A 1 20.55 -3.79 -12.94
CA MET A 1 19.62 -2.69 -12.55
C MET A 1 20.44 -1.54 -12.01
N LYS A 2 20.21 -0.31 -12.51
CA LYS A 2 21.05 0.87 -12.17
C LYS A 2 20.33 1.96 -11.35
N ASN A 3 19.07 1.76 -10.95
CA ASN A 3 18.30 2.83 -10.29
C ASN A 3 17.41 2.29 -9.16
N ILE A 4 17.38 3.02 -8.06
CA ILE A 4 16.55 2.77 -6.88
C ILE A 4 15.05 2.78 -7.21
N GLN A 5 14.61 3.64 -8.13
CA GLN A 5 13.21 3.70 -8.55
C GLN A 5 12.76 2.38 -9.20
N ALA A 6 13.62 1.75 -10.00
CA ALA A 6 13.33 0.46 -10.60
C ALA A 6 13.28 -0.68 -9.57
N ALA A 7 14.00 -0.56 -8.45
CA ALA A 7 13.96 -1.54 -7.37
C ALA A 7 12.70 -1.42 -6.50
N LEU A 8 12.20 -0.20 -6.32
CA LEU A 8 10.96 0.07 -5.58
C LEU A 8 9.69 -0.06 -6.45
N LEU A 9 9.84 -0.20 -7.77
CA LEU A 9 8.74 -0.23 -8.73
C LEU A 9 7.62 -1.23 -8.39
N PRO A 10 7.90 -2.49 -8.00
CA PRO A 10 6.84 -3.44 -7.65
C PRO A 10 5.94 -2.90 -6.51
N LEU A 11 6.57 -2.31 -5.49
CA LEU A 11 5.90 -1.78 -4.32
C LEU A 11 5.08 -0.52 -4.65
N THR A 12 5.64 0.39 -5.45
CA THR A 12 4.92 1.61 -5.85
C THR A 12 3.74 1.31 -6.76
N ILE A 13 3.83 0.30 -7.63
CA ILE A 13 2.70 -0.18 -8.43
C ILE A 13 1.61 -0.76 -7.53
N THR A 14 1.96 -1.60 -6.55
CA THR A 14 0.98 -2.15 -5.60
C THR A 14 0.28 -1.04 -4.82
N MET A 15 1.01 -0.04 -4.32
CA MET A 15 0.41 1.12 -3.63
C MET A 15 -0.52 1.93 -4.54
N PHE A 16 -0.19 2.08 -5.83
CA PHE A 16 -1.05 2.76 -6.79
C PHE A 16 -2.35 1.98 -7.03
N LEU A 17 -2.27 0.66 -7.23
CA LEU A 17 -3.43 -0.20 -7.45
C LEU A 17 -4.37 -0.23 -6.24
N CYS A 18 -3.81 -0.13 -5.03
CA CYS A 18 -4.59 -0.01 -3.80
C CYS A 18 -5.22 1.39 -3.61
N GLY A 19 -4.96 2.35 -4.50
CA GLY A 19 -5.57 3.68 -4.47
C GLY A 19 -4.85 4.70 -3.58
N PHE A 20 -3.57 4.50 -3.28
CA PHE A 20 -2.85 5.30 -2.28
C PHE A 20 -1.69 6.14 -2.81
N ALA A 21 -1.08 5.78 -3.92
CA ALA A 21 0.04 6.51 -4.50
C ALA A 21 -0.38 7.16 -5.82
N VAL A 22 -0.03 8.42 -6.06
CA VAL A 22 -0.15 9.00 -7.41
C VAL A 22 1.02 8.49 -8.23
N PHE A 23 0.73 7.83 -9.36
CA PHE A 23 1.75 7.25 -10.25
C PHE A 23 2.78 8.31 -10.67
N PRO A 24 4.09 8.06 -10.52
CA PRO A 24 5.12 8.99 -10.96
C PRO A 24 5.43 8.77 -12.45
N PHE A 25 4.43 8.72 -13.34
CA PHE A 25 4.74 8.83 -14.76
C PHE A 25 5.31 10.23 -14.99
N HIS A 26 6.60 10.29 -15.30
CA HIS A 26 7.22 11.46 -15.92
C HIS A 26 6.71 11.55 -17.37
N TYR A 27 5.42 11.85 -17.56
CA TYR A 27 4.96 12.34 -18.86
C TYR A 27 5.51 13.75 -19.05
N SER A 28 6.12 13.99 -20.20
CA SER A 28 6.75 15.27 -20.56
C SER A 28 5.74 16.42 -20.70
N GLN A 29 4.44 16.13 -20.76
CA GLN A 29 3.40 17.09 -21.13
C GLN A 29 2.51 17.47 -19.93
N SER A 30 2.60 18.74 -19.53
CA SER A 30 2.01 19.29 -18.30
C SER A 30 0.48 19.17 -18.21
N CYS A 31 -0.24 19.31 -19.33
CA CYS A 31 -1.71 19.22 -19.35
C CYS A 31 -2.22 17.79 -19.17
N LEU A 32 -1.60 16.80 -19.83
CA LEU A 32 -2.01 15.39 -19.72
C LEU A 32 -1.78 14.87 -18.29
N LYS A 33 -0.66 15.29 -17.68
CA LYS A 33 -0.33 14.98 -16.29
C LYS A 33 -1.36 15.55 -15.30
N PHE A 34 -1.82 16.78 -15.53
CA PHE A 34 -2.85 17.39 -14.69
C PHE A 34 -4.17 16.63 -14.79
N TYR A 35 -4.64 16.30 -16.00
CA TYR A 35 -5.90 15.61 -16.20
C TYR A 35 -5.91 14.19 -15.60
N ILE A 36 -4.89 13.38 -15.91
CA ILE A 36 -4.78 12.00 -15.39
C ILE A 36 -4.72 12.01 -13.86
N ASN A 37 -3.98 12.94 -13.26
CA ASN A 37 -3.87 13.00 -11.80
C ASN A 37 -5.21 13.41 -11.14
N ASN A 38 -5.93 14.38 -11.70
CA ASN A 38 -7.24 14.76 -11.18
C ASN A 38 -8.26 13.62 -11.35
N CYS A 39 -8.34 12.98 -12.51
CA CYS A 39 -9.20 11.82 -12.73
C CYS A 39 -8.88 10.68 -11.77
N TYR A 40 -7.60 10.45 -11.46
CA TYR A 40 -7.17 9.44 -10.50
C TYR A 40 -7.61 9.79 -9.06
N VAL A 41 -7.50 11.06 -8.65
CA VAL A 41 -8.00 11.51 -7.34
C VAL A 41 -9.52 11.31 -7.24
N PHE A 42 -10.29 11.64 -8.28
CA PHE A 42 -11.72 11.38 -8.32
C PHE A 42 -12.03 9.87 -8.28
N TYR A 43 -11.29 9.06 -9.03
CA TYR A 43 -11.42 7.60 -9.00
C TYR A 43 -11.20 7.02 -7.61
N ILE A 44 -10.14 7.46 -6.91
CA ILE A 44 -9.88 7.05 -5.53
C ILE A 44 -11.03 7.46 -4.63
N LEU A 45 -11.45 8.73 -4.68
CA LEU A 45 -12.54 9.25 -3.85
C LEU A 45 -13.82 8.43 -4.05
N ILE A 46 -14.22 8.18 -5.29
CA ILE A 46 -15.40 7.40 -5.62
C ILE A 46 -15.26 5.95 -5.14
N SER A 47 -14.10 5.32 -5.38
CA SER A 47 -13.85 3.94 -4.95
C SER A 47 -13.98 3.78 -3.44
N TRP A 48 -13.46 4.74 -2.67
CA TRP A 48 -13.57 4.74 -1.21
C TRP A 48 -14.97 5.06 -0.70
N LEU A 49 -15.71 5.97 -1.35
CA LEU A 49 -17.12 6.21 -1.03
C LEU A 49 -17.96 4.94 -1.27
N VAL A 50 -17.76 4.27 -2.40
CA VAL A 50 -18.41 2.99 -2.70
C VAL A 50 -18.02 1.93 -1.66
N PHE A 51 -16.75 1.86 -1.29
CA PHE A 51 -16.27 0.94 -0.26
C PHE A 51 -16.94 1.19 1.10
N VAL A 52 -17.04 2.44 1.56
CA VAL A 52 -17.73 2.80 2.81
C VAL A 52 -19.20 2.38 2.75
N CYS A 53 -19.90 2.63 1.64
CA CYS A 53 -21.28 2.19 1.45
C CYS A 53 -21.43 0.66 1.54
N ILE A 54 -20.51 -0.09 0.92
CA ILE A 54 -20.48 -1.55 0.99
C ILE A 54 -20.26 -2.01 2.44
N VAL A 55 -19.31 -1.41 3.16
CA VAL A 55 -19.05 -1.76 4.57
C VAL A 55 -20.26 -1.48 5.45
N LEU A 56 -20.92 -0.33 5.30
CA LEU A 56 -22.13 0.00 6.06
C LEU A 56 -23.24 -1.03 5.82
N LYS A 57 -23.42 -1.47 4.58
CA LYS A 57 -24.39 -2.52 4.22
C LYS A 57 -23.99 -3.90 4.76
N THR A 58 -22.71 -4.24 4.73
CA THR A 58 -22.21 -5.49 5.32
C THR A 58 -22.36 -5.48 6.84
N ARG A 59 -22.17 -4.33 7.50
CA ARG A 59 -22.42 -4.17 8.94
C ARG A 59 -23.88 -4.39 9.29
N THR A 60 -24.82 -3.73 8.61
CA THR A 60 -26.26 -3.94 8.87
C THR A 60 -26.66 -5.38 8.62
N PHE A 61 -26.10 -6.01 7.57
CA PHE A 61 -26.28 -7.43 7.32
C PHE A 61 -25.79 -8.32 8.47
N LEU A 62 -24.59 -8.08 9.00
CA LEU A 62 -24.01 -8.85 10.11
C LEU A 62 -24.78 -8.66 11.42
N LEU A 63 -25.18 -7.43 11.74
CA LEU A 63 -26.01 -7.12 12.91
C LEU A 63 -27.36 -7.86 12.86
N ASN A 64 -27.99 -7.91 11.67
CA ASN A 64 -29.25 -8.64 11.48
C ASN A 64 -29.12 -10.15 11.71
N HIS A 65 -27.91 -10.70 11.59
CA HIS A 65 -27.63 -12.12 11.84
C HIS A 65 -26.94 -12.35 13.20
N GLN A 66 -26.97 -11.35 14.11
CA GLN A 66 -26.38 -11.43 15.45
C GLN A 66 -24.89 -11.82 15.46
N LEU A 67 -24.17 -11.48 14.38
CA LEU A 67 -22.74 -11.68 14.31
C LEU A 67 -22.01 -10.43 14.75
N ASP A 68 -21.04 -10.63 15.64
CA ASP A 68 -20.14 -9.56 16.06
C ASP A 68 -19.33 -9.05 14.87
N PHE A 69 -19.38 -7.74 14.69
CA PHE A 69 -18.52 -7.06 13.75
C PHE A 69 -17.15 -6.87 14.41
N PRO A 70 -16.04 -7.35 13.83
CA PRO A 70 -14.75 -7.23 14.47
C PRO A 70 -14.41 -5.76 14.77
N THR A 71 -14.21 -5.45 16.04
CA THR A 71 -13.98 -4.08 16.55
C THR A 71 -12.73 -3.43 15.95
N ILE A 72 -11.76 -4.23 15.50
CA ILE A 72 -10.50 -3.81 14.86
C ILE A 72 -10.73 -3.13 13.50
N ILE A 73 -11.87 -3.37 12.84
CA ILE A 73 -12.13 -2.87 11.49
C ILE A 73 -12.49 -1.39 11.47
N PHE A 74 -13.18 -0.89 12.49
CA PHE A 74 -13.56 0.53 12.56
C PHE A 74 -12.35 1.47 12.62
N PRO A 75 -11.36 1.24 13.51
CA PRO A 75 -10.10 1.95 13.46
C PRO A 75 -9.42 1.80 12.10
N ALA A 76 -9.39 0.60 11.52
CA ALA A 76 -8.71 0.36 10.25
C ALA A 76 -9.32 1.17 9.09
N ILE A 77 -10.66 1.25 9.01
CA ILE A 77 -11.37 2.07 8.02
C ILE A 77 -11.13 3.56 8.27
N PHE A 78 -11.16 3.99 9.53
CA PHE A 78 -10.90 5.38 9.89
C PHE A 78 -9.47 5.81 9.50
N PHE A 79 -8.47 4.96 9.79
CA PHE A 79 -7.09 5.16 9.36
C PHE A 79 -6.95 5.15 7.85
N ALA A 80 -7.62 4.23 7.15
CA ALA A 80 -7.59 4.19 5.69
C ALA A 80 -8.19 5.47 5.08
N MET A 81 -9.32 5.94 5.60
CA MET A 81 -9.97 7.19 5.16
C MET A 81 -9.10 8.43 5.44
N LEU A 82 -8.43 8.50 6.58
CA LEU A 82 -7.48 9.58 6.90
C LEU A 82 -6.22 9.50 6.04
N SER A 83 -5.77 8.29 5.69
CA SER A 83 -4.56 8.09 4.90
C SER A 83 -4.67 8.63 3.48
N LEU A 84 -5.87 8.77 2.93
CA LEU A 84 -6.13 9.27 1.57
C LEU A 84 -5.80 10.75 1.37
N PRO A 85 -6.36 11.70 2.14
CA PRO A 85 -5.98 13.11 2.02
C PRO A 85 -4.51 13.31 2.41
N ILE A 86 -4.02 12.53 3.39
CA ILE A 86 -2.61 12.52 3.80
C ILE A 86 -1.74 12.06 2.63
N SER A 87 -2.08 10.98 1.94
CA SER A 87 -1.28 10.45 0.83
C SER A 87 -1.25 11.43 -0.33
N ILE A 88 -2.38 12.06 -0.68
CA ILE A 88 -2.44 13.08 -1.73
C ILE A 88 -1.59 14.31 -1.34
N TYR A 89 -1.75 14.81 -0.11
CA TYR A 89 -1.01 15.96 0.40
C TYR A 89 0.49 15.70 0.47
N PHE A 90 0.89 14.55 1.01
CA PHE A 90 2.30 14.18 1.19
C PHE A 90 2.93 13.53 -0.04
N ASN A 91 2.17 13.21 -1.10
CA ASN A 91 2.73 12.62 -2.31
C ASN A 91 3.86 13.47 -2.92
N LYS A 92 3.72 14.80 -2.92
CA LYS A 92 4.80 15.71 -3.37
C LYS A 92 6.05 15.58 -2.49
N LYS A 93 5.86 15.47 -1.17
CA LYS A 93 6.95 15.30 -0.19
C LYS A 93 7.62 13.92 -0.33
N PHE A 94 6.82 12.88 -0.57
CA PHE A 94 7.28 11.51 -0.81
C PHE A 94 8.11 11.41 -2.10
N ASN A 95 7.62 11.97 -3.20
CA ASN A 95 8.39 12.03 -4.45
C ASN A 95 9.68 12.82 -4.29
N ASN A 96 9.66 13.95 -3.59
CA ASN A 96 10.86 14.70 -3.26
C ASN A 96 11.84 13.87 -2.40
N CYS A 97 11.33 13.04 -1.50
CA CYS A 97 12.14 12.12 -0.71
C CYS A 97 12.83 11.08 -1.62
N LEU A 98 12.09 10.45 -2.55
CA LEU A 98 12.65 9.51 -3.52
C LEU A 98 13.72 10.16 -4.41
N VAL A 99 13.53 11.41 -4.84
CA VAL A 99 14.53 12.17 -5.61
C VAL A 99 15.79 12.44 -4.77
N LYS A 100 15.62 12.91 -3.52
CA LYS A 100 16.76 13.11 -2.60
C LYS A 100 17.52 11.82 -2.31
N LEU A 101 16.79 10.71 -2.12
CA LEU A 101 17.35 9.37 -1.97
C LEU A 101 18.16 8.97 -3.20
N HIS A 102 17.65 9.24 -4.40
CA HIS A 102 18.38 8.98 -5.64
C HIS A 102 19.69 9.78 -5.74
N VAL A 103 19.66 11.08 -5.41
CA VAL A 103 20.86 11.93 -5.41
C VAL A 103 21.89 11.44 -4.39
N LEU A 104 21.47 11.20 -3.15
CA LEU A 104 22.35 10.71 -2.08
C LEU A 104 23.01 9.38 -2.46
N ASN A 105 22.22 8.48 -3.04
CA ASN A 105 22.68 7.19 -3.50
C ASN A 105 23.68 7.31 -4.66
N ASN A 106 23.48 8.23 -5.62
CA ASN A 106 24.47 8.51 -6.67
C ASN A 106 25.78 9.07 -6.09
N THR A 107 25.71 9.88 -5.03
CA THR A 107 26.90 10.38 -4.32
C THR A 107 27.65 9.25 -3.61
N LEU A 108 26.94 8.33 -2.95
CA LEU A 108 27.56 7.16 -2.30
C LEU A 108 28.22 6.22 -3.30
N GLU A 109 27.61 6.02 -4.47
CA GLU A 109 28.20 5.21 -5.55
C GLU A 109 29.51 5.83 -6.06
N LYS A 110 29.58 7.17 -6.16
CA LYS A 110 30.83 7.91 -6.48
C LYS A 110 31.88 7.81 -5.38
N LEU A 111 31.48 7.58 -4.13
CA LEU A 111 32.37 7.34 -2.99
C LEU A 111 32.78 5.86 -2.87
N GLY A 112 32.44 5.01 -3.85
CA GLY A 112 32.80 3.59 -3.88
C GLY A 112 31.82 2.66 -3.13
N ILE A 113 30.74 3.21 -2.54
CA ILE A 113 29.73 2.40 -1.86
C ILE A 113 28.63 2.02 -2.86
N SER A 114 28.75 0.82 -3.43
CA SER A 114 27.71 0.29 -4.32
C SER A 114 26.55 -0.33 -3.54
N ASN A 115 25.33 0.13 -3.83
CA ASN A 115 24.12 -0.50 -3.30
C ASN A 115 23.64 -1.61 -4.24
N ASN A 116 23.33 -2.79 -3.68
CA ASN A 116 22.82 -3.91 -4.46
C ASN A 116 21.31 -3.75 -4.76
N TYR A 117 20.97 -3.02 -5.82
CA TYR A 117 19.58 -2.82 -6.24
C TYR A 117 18.86 -4.11 -6.63
N ALA A 118 19.59 -5.15 -7.05
CA ALA A 118 19.00 -6.44 -7.35
C ALA A 118 18.47 -7.10 -6.06
N LYS A 119 19.27 -7.05 -4.98
CA LYS A 119 18.85 -7.49 -3.65
C LYS A 119 17.65 -6.69 -3.14
N LEU A 120 17.64 -5.36 -3.33
CA LEU A 120 16.49 -4.53 -2.95
C LEU A 120 15.22 -4.89 -3.73
N ARG A 121 15.31 -5.13 -5.04
CA ARG A 121 14.16 -5.56 -5.85
C ARG A 121 13.65 -6.93 -5.42
N ILE A 122 14.53 -7.89 -5.14
CA ILE A 122 14.11 -9.22 -4.64
C ILE A 122 13.36 -9.06 -3.32
N GLN A 123 13.83 -8.18 -2.42
CA GLN A 123 13.15 -7.90 -1.16
C GLN A 123 11.77 -7.25 -1.36
N THR A 124 11.67 -6.22 -2.21
CA THR A 124 10.37 -5.56 -2.47
C THR A 124 9.39 -6.48 -3.16
N THR A 125 9.83 -7.26 -4.15
CA THR A 125 9.00 -8.26 -4.82
C THR A 125 8.57 -9.37 -3.86
N GLY A 126 9.49 -9.89 -3.04
CA GLY A 126 9.18 -10.91 -2.03
C GLY A 126 8.18 -10.40 -0.99
N LEU A 127 8.30 -9.14 -0.58
CA LEU A 127 7.36 -8.50 0.35
C LEU A 127 5.96 -8.41 -0.26
N VAL A 128 5.85 -7.97 -1.52
CA VAL A 128 4.55 -7.88 -2.21
C VAL A 128 3.92 -9.27 -2.36
N ILE A 129 4.70 -10.29 -2.73
CA ILE A 129 4.21 -11.67 -2.85
C ILE A 129 3.76 -12.18 -1.47
N GLY A 130 4.56 -11.99 -0.43
CA GLY A 130 4.23 -12.40 0.94
C GLY A 130 2.95 -11.73 1.44
N TRP A 131 2.76 -10.44 1.16
CA TRP A 131 1.53 -9.72 1.48
C TRP A 131 0.31 -10.28 0.74
N ILE A 132 0.43 -10.61 -0.57
CA ILE A 132 -0.65 -11.25 -1.33
C ILE A 132 -1.02 -12.60 -0.72
N VAL A 133 -0.02 -13.44 -0.41
CA VAL A 133 -0.24 -14.76 0.18
C VAL A 133 -0.90 -14.63 1.55
N LEU A 134 -0.41 -13.74 2.42
CA LEU A 134 -0.96 -13.53 3.75
C LEU A 134 -2.43 -13.10 3.69
N ARG A 135 -2.75 -12.15 2.79
CA ARG A 135 -4.13 -11.73 2.52
C ARG A 135 -5.02 -12.89 2.09
N LEU A 136 -4.56 -13.71 1.15
CA LEU A 136 -5.35 -14.85 0.66
C LEU A 136 -5.58 -15.88 1.77
N VAL A 137 -4.57 -16.16 2.59
CA VAL A 137 -4.69 -17.09 3.71
C VAL A 137 -5.70 -16.56 4.73
N THR A 138 -5.58 -15.31 5.17
CA THR A 138 -6.50 -14.71 6.15
C THR A 138 -7.94 -14.64 5.63
N ASP A 139 -8.12 -14.25 4.36
CA ASP A 139 -9.46 -14.15 3.77
C ASP A 139 -10.07 -15.55 3.58
N SER A 140 -9.25 -16.57 3.30
CA SER A 140 -9.70 -17.97 3.18
C SER A 140 -10.07 -18.56 4.54
N THR A 141 -9.30 -18.29 5.60
CA THR A 141 -9.61 -18.78 6.95
C THR A 141 -10.93 -18.20 7.45
N ASP A 142 -11.13 -16.90 7.27
CA ASP A 142 -12.38 -16.23 7.64
C ASP A 142 -13.54 -16.71 6.76
N GLY A 143 -13.29 -16.97 5.47
CA GLY A 143 -14.29 -17.50 4.56
C GLY A 143 -14.81 -18.88 4.98
N LEU A 144 -13.93 -19.77 5.46
CA LEU A 144 -14.35 -21.06 6.01
C LEU A 144 -15.24 -20.89 7.26
N TRP A 145 -14.93 -19.91 8.11
CA TRP A 145 -15.75 -19.59 9.28
C TRP A 145 -17.14 -19.09 8.87
N TYR A 146 -17.22 -18.16 7.91
CA TYR A 146 -18.50 -17.67 7.40
C TYR A 146 -19.29 -18.74 6.63
N LEU A 147 -18.63 -19.67 5.93
CA LEU A 147 -19.31 -20.78 5.27
C LEU A 147 -20.04 -21.66 6.27
N LYS A 148 -19.38 -21.95 7.41
CA LYS A 148 -19.98 -22.73 8.50
C LYS A 148 -21.19 -22.04 9.13
N HIS A 149 -21.21 -20.70 9.16
CA HIS A 149 -22.26 -19.93 9.82
C HIS A 149 -23.44 -19.57 8.90
N PHE A 150 -23.17 -19.19 7.64
CA PHE A 150 -24.20 -18.73 6.71
C PHE A 150 -24.67 -19.80 5.73
N HIS A 151 -23.99 -20.95 5.65
CA HIS A 151 -24.25 -22.05 4.71
C HIS A 151 -24.38 -21.60 3.24
N THR A 152 -23.84 -20.42 2.91
CA THR A 152 -23.95 -19.79 1.59
C THR A 152 -22.54 -19.48 1.08
N PHE A 153 -22.14 -20.17 0.03
CA PHE A 153 -20.78 -20.07 -0.54
C PHE A 153 -20.43 -18.64 -1.00
N THR A 154 -21.37 -17.96 -1.67
CA THR A 154 -21.15 -16.61 -2.19
C THR A 154 -20.85 -15.60 -1.08
N LYS A 155 -21.59 -15.66 0.04
CA LYS A 155 -21.38 -14.76 1.19
C LYS A 155 -20.07 -15.08 1.89
N ALA A 156 -19.76 -16.37 2.03
CA ALA A 156 -18.54 -16.84 2.66
C ALA A 156 -17.27 -16.36 1.95
N ILE A 157 -17.29 -16.26 0.62
CA ILE A 157 -16.16 -15.71 -0.13
C ILE A 157 -16.13 -14.18 -0.06
N ILE A 158 -17.27 -13.50 -0.19
CA ILE A 158 -17.27 -12.05 -0.37
C ILE A 158 -17.05 -11.29 0.95
N LEU A 159 -17.59 -11.76 2.08
CA LEU A 159 -17.53 -11.05 3.35
C LEU A 159 -16.09 -10.81 3.85
N PRO A 160 -15.21 -11.83 3.94
CA PRO A 160 -13.83 -11.65 4.38
C PRO A 160 -13.09 -10.56 3.60
N PHE A 161 -13.23 -10.58 2.27
CA PHE A 161 -12.54 -9.64 1.40
C PHE A 161 -12.97 -8.20 1.64
N ILE A 162 -14.24 -7.95 1.99
CA ILE A 162 -14.75 -6.62 2.32
C ILE A 162 -14.26 -6.19 3.71
N ILE A 163 -14.42 -7.09 4.68
CA ILE A 163 -14.18 -6.86 6.12
C ILE A 163 -12.70 -6.58 6.39
N ASN A 164 -11.81 -7.37 5.78
CA ASN A 164 -10.37 -7.29 6.02
C ASN A 164 -9.66 -6.29 5.10
N HIS A 165 -10.34 -5.73 4.09
CA HIS A 165 -9.72 -4.88 3.08
C HIS A 165 -8.88 -3.73 3.66
N ALA A 166 -9.46 -2.99 4.61
CA ALA A 166 -8.79 -1.86 5.25
C ALA A 166 -7.58 -2.31 6.09
N GLY A 167 -7.67 -3.47 6.76
CA GLY A 167 -6.56 -4.06 7.51
C GLY A 167 -5.39 -4.45 6.61
N HIS A 168 -5.68 -5.12 5.49
CA HIS A 168 -4.67 -5.51 4.49
C HIS A 168 -3.94 -4.31 3.90
N ILE A 169 -4.68 -3.24 3.66
CA ILE A 169 -4.14 -1.97 3.19
C ILE A 169 -3.20 -1.34 4.23
N ASN A 170 -3.62 -1.27 5.50
CA ASN A 170 -2.80 -0.68 6.55
C ASN A 170 -1.51 -1.47 6.75
N MET A 171 -1.58 -2.80 6.69
CA MET A 171 -0.40 -3.66 6.75
C MET A 171 0.58 -3.40 5.60
N LEU A 172 0.07 -3.15 4.38
CA LEU A 172 0.91 -2.77 3.24
C LEU A 172 1.65 -1.44 3.52
N TYR A 173 0.98 -0.49 4.16
CA TYR A 173 1.59 0.77 4.59
C TYR A 173 2.73 0.57 5.57
N ASP A 174 2.51 -0.25 6.60
CA ASP A 174 3.53 -0.55 7.60
C ASP A 174 4.77 -1.18 6.95
N PHE A 175 4.57 -2.08 6.00
CA PHE A 175 5.66 -2.66 5.22
C PHE A 175 6.43 -1.63 4.38
N VAL A 176 5.74 -0.68 3.75
CA VAL A 176 6.39 0.40 2.99
C VAL A 176 7.23 1.27 3.91
N TYR A 177 6.66 1.69 5.05
CA TYR A 177 7.37 2.52 6.03
C TYR A 177 8.58 1.79 6.61
N MET A 178 8.44 0.53 7.00
CA MET A 178 9.54 -0.30 7.49
C MET A 178 10.67 -0.44 6.46
N LEU A 179 10.32 -0.67 5.19
CA LEU A 179 11.31 -0.83 4.12
C LEU A 179 12.07 0.47 3.83
N LEU A 180 11.37 1.61 3.80
CA LEU A 180 11.98 2.92 3.61
C LEU A 180 12.87 3.31 4.79
N LEU A 181 12.40 3.10 6.03
CA LEU A 181 13.16 3.37 7.23
C LEU A 181 14.44 2.54 7.27
N ARG A 182 14.34 1.23 6.99
CA ARG A 182 15.49 0.34 6.88
C ARG A 182 16.48 0.81 5.82
N PHE A 183 15.99 1.24 4.66
CA PHE A 183 16.84 1.74 3.59
C PHE A 183 17.61 3.01 4.01
N VAL A 184 16.93 3.95 4.67
CA VAL A 184 17.56 5.17 5.21
C VAL A 184 18.59 4.84 6.29
N ILE A 185 18.29 3.91 7.20
CA ILE A 185 19.22 3.47 8.25
C ILE A 185 20.49 2.86 7.65
N ILE A 186 20.37 1.99 6.66
CA ILE A 186 21.52 1.39 5.96
C ILE A 186 22.38 2.48 5.30
N LEU A 187 21.73 3.46 4.66
CA LEU A 187 22.42 4.59 4.06
C LEU A 187 23.17 5.46 5.08
N LEU A 188 22.56 5.74 6.23
CA LEU A 188 23.19 6.51 7.30
C LEU A 188 24.35 5.74 7.93
N SER A 189 24.17 4.45 8.22
CA SER A 189 25.21 3.59 8.79
C SER A 189 26.48 3.57 7.93
N ASN A 190 26.34 3.50 6.60
CA ASN A 190 27.49 3.54 5.69
C ASN A 190 28.21 4.90 5.68
N LYS A 191 27.52 5.99 6.06
CA LYS A 191 28.11 7.33 6.17
C LYS A 191 29.01 7.47 7.40
N TYR A 192 28.70 6.76 8.50
CA TYR A 192 29.48 6.80 9.75
C TYR A 192 30.69 5.85 9.76
N VAL A 193 30.83 4.97 8.77
CA VAL A 193 32.04 4.14 8.58
C VAL A 193 33.13 4.92 7.81
N LEU A 194 32.80 6.10 7.27
CA LEU A 194 33.67 6.95 6.45
C LEU A 194 34.19 8.21 7.17
N ILE A 195 34.00 8.30 8.49
CA ILE A 195 34.60 9.32 9.37
C ILE A 195 35.50 8.58 10.35
#